data_AF-A0A7Y3DD62-F1
#
_entry.id   AF-A0A7Y3DD62-F1
#
_cell.length_a   1.000
_cell.length_b   1.000
_cell.length_c   1.000
_cell.angle_alpha   90.00
_cell.angle_beta   90.00
_cell.angle_gamma   90.00
#
_symmetry.space_group_name_H-M   'P 1'
#
loop_
_entity.id
_entity.type
_entity.pdbx_description
1 polymer ?
#
loop_
_entity_poly.entity_id
_entity_poly.type
_entity_poly.pdbx_seq_one_letter_code
_entity_poly.pdbx_strand_id
1 'polypeptide(L)'
;MPSFRDPSAATDDRVDDLLKALRVDEKLSLLAGRNFWQTRAVPRLGIARFKVTDGPRGVAFHSARRRCTAFPSGIALGASWDPA
;
A
#
# COMPACT_ATOMS: atom_id res chain seq x y z
N MET A 1 -23.39 -2.47 12.63
CA MET A 1 -21.92 -2.34 12.64
C MET A 1 -21.54 -1.13 11.78
N PRO A 2 -20.40 -0.47 12.01
CA PRO A 2 -19.91 0.55 11.08
C PRO A 2 -19.82 -0.04 9.66
N SER A 3 -20.30 0.68 8.65
CA SER A 3 -20.33 0.15 7.27
C SER A 3 -18.92 -0.12 6.77
N PHE A 4 -17.88 0.59 7.25
CA PHE A 4 -16.50 0.33 6.84
C PHE A 4 -16.01 -1.10 7.10
N ARG A 5 -16.65 -1.81 8.04
CA ARG A 5 -16.36 -3.21 8.39
C ARG A 5 -17.21 -4.24 7.66
N ASP A 6 -18.21 -3.79 6.91
CA ASP A 6 -19.06 -4.66 6.10
C ASP A 6 -18.39 -4.92 4.74
N PRO A 7 -17.98 -6.17 4.43
CA PRO A 7 -17.35 -6.48 3.15
C PRO A 7 -18.33 -6.46 1.97
N SER A 8 -19.65 -6.47 2.22
CA SER A 8 -20.70 -6.46 1.20
C SER A 8 -21.11 -5.05 0.75
N ALA A 9 -20.81 -4.02 1.54
CA ALA A 9 -21.05 -2.62 1.19
C ALA A 9 -20.08 -2.14 0.09
N ALA A 10 -20.50 -1.12 -0.68
CA ALA A 10 -19.66 -0.53 -1.71
C ALA A 10 -18.37 0.07 -1.13
N THR A 11 -17.26 0.00 -1.87
CA THR A 11 -15.95 0.46 -1.39
C THR A 11 -15.98 1.93 -0.96
N ASP A 12 -16.63 2.80 -1.74
CA ASP A 12 -16.68 4.23 -1.46
C ASP A 12 -17.47 4.53 -0.17
N ASP A 13 -18.61 3.85 0.04
CA ASP A 13 -19.40 3.97 1.27
C ASP A 13 -18.60 3.56 2.51
N ARG A 14 -17.79 2.50 2.37
CA ARG A 14 -16.90 2.02 3.44
C ARG A 14 -15.77 2.99 3.72
N VAL A 15 -15.20 3.60 2.69
CA VAL A 15 -14.15 4.61 2.84
C VAL A 15 -14.70 5.86 3.51
N ASP A 16 -15.87 6.35 3.08
CA ASP A 16 -16.52 7.53 3.65
C ASP A 16 -16.87 7.36 5.13
N ASP A 17 -17.40 6.19 5.51
CA ASP A 17 -17.66 5.86 6.91
C ASP A 17 -16.37 5.80 7.74
N LEU A 18 -15.31 5.18 7.20
CA LEU A 18 -14.00 5.15 7.86
C LEU A 18 -13.39 6.55 8.04
N LEU A 19 -13.52 7.42 7.03
CA LEU A 19 -13.06 8.80 7.08
C LEU A 19 -13.83 9.61 8.14
N LYS A 20 -15.11 9.32 8.39
CA LYS A 20 -15.87 9.94 9.49
C LYS A 20 -15.42 9.41 10.85
N ALA A 21 -15.02 8.15 10.94
CA ALA A 21 -14.55 7.54 12.17
C ALA A 21 -13.13 7.97 12.58
N LEU A 22 -12.31 8.49 11.66
CA LEU A 22 -10.96 9.00 11.92
C LEU A 22 -10.98 10.37 12.61
N ARG A 23 -10.14 10.52 13.63
CA ARG A 23 -9.82 11.83 14.24
C ARG A 23 -8.95 12.66 13.29
N VAL A 24 -8.93 13.97 13.49
CA VAL A 24 -8.15 14.90 12.64
C VAL A 24 -6.66 14.56 12.69
N ASP A 25 -6.11 14.29 13.86
CA ASP A 25 -4.71 13.87 14.03
C ASP A 25 -4.42 12.53 13.34
N GLU A 26 -5.34 11.57 13.43
CA GLU A 26 -5.22 10.28 12.73
C GLU A 26 -5.21 10.49 11.20
N LYS A 27 -6.09 11.35 10.65
CA LYS A 27 -6.11 11.72 9.22
C LYS A 27 -4.79 12.33 8.77
N LEU A 28 -4.31 13.34 9.50
CA LEU A 28 -3.05 14.01 9.20
C LEU A 28 -1.88 13.03 9.24
N SER A 29 -1.90 12.09 10.19
CA SER A 29 -0.87 11.07 10.31
C SER A 29 -0.78 10.17 9.06
N LEU A 30 -1.90 9.91 8.37
CA LEU A 30 -1.94 9.05 7.19
C LEU A 30 -1.41 9.72 5.92
N LEU A 31 -1.20 11.04 5.93
CA LEU A 31 -0.65 11.78 4.78
C LEU A 31 0.87 11.67 4.64
N ALA A 32 1.54 11.00 5.57
CA ALA A 32 2.98 10.79 5.55
C ALA A 32 3.35 9.35 5.87
N GLY A 33 4.46 8.89 5.29
CA GLY A 33 5.09 7.62 5.68
C GLY A 33 5.54 7.65 7.14
N ARG A 34 5.46 6.51 7.81
CA ARG A 34 6.14 6.27 9.09
C ARG A 34 7.66 6.25 8.90
N ASN A 35 8.10 5.70 7.77
CA ASN A 35 9.47 5.65 7.29
C ASN A 35 9.43 5.53 5.76
N PHE A 36 10.59 5.33 5.12
CA PHE A 36 10.71 5.20 3.67
C PHE A 36 9.78 4.15 3.03
N TRP A 37 9.37 3.10 3.76
CA TRP A 37 8.71 1.92 3.19
C TRP A 37 7.39 1.55 3.86
N GLN A 38 6.90 2.33 4.82
CA GLN A 38 5.72 1.96 5.60
C GLN A 38 4.83 3.16 5.88
N THR A 39 3.51 2.97 5.80
CA THR A 39 2.53 3.94 6.29
C THR A 39 2.41 3.90 7.82
N ARG A 40 1.71 4.87 8.40
CA ARG A 40 1.28 4.84 9.80
C ARG A 40 0.05 3.94 9.95
N ALA A 41 -0.11 3.37 11.14
CA ALA A 41 -1.27 2.55 11.51
C ALA A 41 -2.24 3.37 12.36
N VAL A 42 -3.51 2.96 12.36
CA VAL A 42 -4.54 3.45 13.27
C VAL A 42 -5.16 2.23 13.98
N PRO A 43 -4.53 1.70 15.04
CA PRO A 43 -4.94 0.44 15.68
C PRO A 43 -6.38 0.47 16.20
N ARG A 44 -6.86 1.62 16.68
CA ARG A 44 -8.23 1.82 17.17
C ARG A 44 -9.29 1.45 16.13
N LEU A 45 -9.02 1.75 14.86
CA LEU A 45 -9.92 1.45 13.74
C LEU A 45 -9.54 0.14 13.02
N GLY A 46 -8.46 -0.52 13.44
CA GLY A 46 -7.95 -1.74 12.79
C GLY A 46 -7.14 -1.47 11.51
N ILE A 47 -6.70 -0.23 11.26
CA ILE A 47 -5.87 0.09 10.09
C ILE A 47 -4.43 -0.33 10.38
N ALA A 48 -3.96 -1.35 9.68
CA ALA A 48 -2.58 -1.81 9.75
C ALA A 48 -1.62 -0.89 8.98
N ARG A 49 -0.32 -1.05 9.21
CA ARG A 49 0.71 -0.39 8.37
C ARG A 49 0.74 -1.09 7.02
N PHE A 50 0.70 -0.32 5.94
CA PHE A 50 0.98 -0.81 4.60
C PHE A 50 2.48 -0.72 4.36
N LYS A 51 3.09 -1.82 3.92
CA LYS A 51 4.48 -1.83 3.46
C LYS A 51 4.49 -1.64 1.95
N VAL A 52 5.30 -0.70 1.48
CA VAL A 52 5.62 -0.53 0.06
C VAL A 52 7.03 -1.06 -0.22
N THR A 53 7.25 -1.49 -1.44
CA THR A 53 8.56 -1.97 -1.92
C THR A 53 8.73 -1.49 -3.33
N ASP A 54 9.94 -1.07 -3.67
CA ASP A 54 10.24 -0.62 -5.02
C ASP A 54 10.19 -1.81 -6.00
N GLY A 55 9.64 -1.52 -7.17
CA GLY A 55 9.92 -2.22 -8.43
C GLY A 55 10.95 -1.42 -9.26
N PRO A 56 10.95 -1.47 -10.61
CA PRO A 56 10.06 -2.20 -11.52
C PRO A 56 10.62 -3.56 -11.98
N ARG A 57 11.86 -3.90 -11.61
CA ARG A 57 12.56 -5.12 -12.05
C ARG A 57 12.45 -6.26 -11.05
N GLY A 58 11.23 -6.49 -10.56
CA GLY A 58 10.96 -7.35 -9.41
C GLY A 58 11.03 -6.60 -8.08
N VAL A 59 10.88 -7.35 -6.99
CA VAL A 59 10.84 -6.80 -5.62
C VAL A 59 12.25 -6.38 -5.19
N ALA A 60 12.46 -5.08 -4.95
CA ALA A 60 13.78 -4.55 -4.69
C ALA A 60 14.32 -4.90 -3.30
N PHE A 61 15.60 -5.29 -3.22
CA PHE A 61 16.24 -5.73 -1.99
C PHE A 61 16.26 -4.64 -0.90
N HIS A 62 16.50 -3.37 -1.24
CA HIS A 62 16.67 -2.29 -0.25
C HIS A 62 15.38 -1.95 0.52
N SER A 63 14.22 -2.18 -0.09
CA SER A 63 12.90 -1.94 0.50
C SER A 63 12.24 -3.23 1.03
N ALA A 64 12.51 -4.38 0.41
CA ALA A 64 12.03 -5.67 0.88
C ALA A 64 12.89 -6.28 2.01
N ARG A 65 14.20 -5.98 2.02
CA ARG A 65 15.24 -6.54 2.91
C ARG A 65 15.37 -8.07 2.85
N ARG A 66 15.09 -8.65 1.69
CA ARG A 66 15.22 -10.08 1.41
C ARG A 66 15.64 -10.31 -0.04
N ARG A 67 16.31 -11.42 -0.32
CA ARG A 67 16.61 -11.83 -1.69
C ARG A 67 15.32 -12.13 -2.44
N CYS A 68 15.20 -11.56 -3.63
CA CYS A 68 14.06 -11.70 -4.53
C CYS A 68 14.58 -11.85 -5.97
N THR A 69 13.73 -12.36 -6.86
CA THR A 69 14.04 -12.45 -8.29
C THR A 69 14.30 -11.06 -8.85
N ALA A 70 15.43 -10.90 -9.54
CA ALA A 70 15.79 -9.68 -10.25
C ALA A 70 15.58 -9.89 -11.75
N PHE A 71 14.62 -9.18 -12.33
CA PHE A 71 14.32 -9.27 -13.76
C PHE A 71 15.26 -8.36 -14.58
N PRO A 72 15.39 -8.58 -15.91
CA PRO A 72 16.06 -7.64 -16.80
C PRO A 72 15.49 -6.21 -16.70
N SER A 73 16.25 -5.22 -17.14
CA SER A 73 15.78 -3.82 -17.21
C SER A 73 14.63 -3.63 -18.18
N GLY A 74 13.84 -2.58 -17.97
CA GLY A 74 12.70 -2.27 -18.85
C GLY A 74 13.10 -2.19 -20.32
N ILE A 75 14.28 -1.66 -20.64
CA ILE A 75 14.81 -1.66 -22.02
C ILE A 75 15.16 -3.05 -22.55
N ALA A 76 15.64 -3.96 -21.69
CA ALA A 76 15.98 -5.32 -22.08
C ALA A 76 14.70 -6.18 -22.27
N LEU A 77 13.69 -5.96 -21.42
CA LEU A 77 12.36 -6.51 -21.61
C LEU A 77 11.71 -5.95 -22.88
N GLY A 78 11.78 -4.63 -23.11
CA GLY A 78 11.25 -4.04 -24.34
C GLY A 78 11.93 -4.57 -25.61
N ALA A 79 13.21 -4.92 -25.54
CA ALA A 79 13.96 -5.49 -26.65
C ALA A 79 13.57 -6.95 -26.99
N SER A 80 12.85 -7.66 -26.12
CA SER A 80 12.34 -9.00 -26.46
C SER A 80 11.17 -8.95 -27.44
N TRP A 81 10.48 -7.81 -27.54
CA TRP A 81 9.20 -7.67 -28.27
C TRP A 81 8.14 -8.69 -27.86
N ASP A 82 8.26 -9.23 -26.63
CA ASP A 82 7.38 -10.24 -26.11
C ASP A 82 6.57 -9.66 -24.94
N PRO A 83 5.26 -9.44 -25.12
CA PRO A 83 4.39 -8.99 -24.04
C PRO A 83 3.92 -10.12 -23.11
N ALA A 84 4.16 -11.39 -23.47
CA ALA A 84 3.70 -12.56 -22.72
C ALA A 84 4.64 -12.95 -21.55
#